data_AF-A0A6V7HPE7-F1
#
_entry.id   AF-A0A6V7HPE7-F1
#
_cell.length_a   1.000
_cell.length_b   1.000
_cell.length_c   1.000
_cell.angle_alpha   90.00
_cell.angle_beta   90.00
_cell.angle_gamma   90.00
#
_symmetry.space_group_name_H-M   'P 1'
#
loop_
_entity.id
_entity.type
_entity.pdbx_description
1 polymer ?
#
loop_
_entity_poly.entity_id
_entity_poly.type
_entity_poly.pdbx_seq_one_letter_code
_entity_poly.pdbx_strand_id
1 'polypeptide(L)'
;WWQVDKISPSKLFDENKTLSGFNLRHLLHRQGGHSFIKRAVDQVFMLWNEGVVKPKIDSTWALEDVTEAMQRMQDRKNIGKIVIDPSLEPKPKPATPAKGKGKEKKSASQEEKKAPSTETEDNNEKKEPELTNGTSEDKSDS
;
A
#
# COMPACT_ATOMS: atom_id res chain seq x y z
N TRP A 1 -2.63 2.37 -10.48
CA TRP A 1 -3.92 3.01 -10.19
C TRP A 1 -4.91 2.74 -11.34
N TRP A 2 -5.38 1.49 -11.47
CA TRP A 2 -6.37 1.10 -12.50
C TRP A 2 -7.38 0.04 -12.00
N GLN A 3 -7.23 -0.46 -10.77
CA GLN A 3 -8.14 -1.41 -10.14
C GLN A 3 -8.91 -0.70 -9.01
N VAL A 4 -9.91 0.10 -9.38
CA VAL A 4 -10.92 0.56 -8.42
C VAL A 4 -12.23 -0.06 -8.83
N ASP A 5 -12.81 -0.86 -7.94
CA ASP A 5 -14.12 -1.47 -8.16
C ASP A 5 -15.18 -0.38 -8.32
N LYS A 6 -15.90 -0.44 -9.44
CA LYS A 6 -17.03 0.44 -9.70
C LYS A 6 -18.29 -0.27 -9.22
N ILE A 7 -18.98 0.33 -8.25
CA ILE A 7 -20.25 -0.19 -7.73
C ILE A 7 -21.37 0.72 -8.26
N SER A 8 -22.37 0.12 -8.92
CA SER A 8 -23.54 0.86 -9.40
C SER A 8 -24.49 1.18 -8.25
N PRO A 9 -25.06 2.40 -8.18
CA PRO A 9 -26.05 2.74 -7.16
C PRO A 9 -27.28 1.82 -7.15
N SER A 10 -27.75 1.37 -8.32
CA SER A 10 -28.89 0.44 -8.42
C SER A 10 -28.62 -0.88 -7.70
N LYS A 11 -27.40 -1.42 -7.83
CA LYS A 11 -27.01 -2.65 -7.13
C LYS A 11 -27.02 -2.48 -5.62
N LEU A 12 -26.60 -1.32 -5.11
CA LEU A 12 -26.68 -1.02 -3.67
C LEU A 12 -28.13 -0.98 -3.17
N PHE A 13 -29.04 -0.41 -3.97
CA PHE A 13 -30.47 -0.38 -3.66
C PHE A 13 -31.08 -1.78 -3.67
N ASP A 14 -30.90 -2.54 -4.76
CA ASP A 14 -31.48 -3.88 -4.91
C ASP A 14 -30.97 -4.86 -3.86
N GLU A 15 -29.68 -4.77 -3.50
CA GLU A 15 -29.06 -5.62 -2.49
C GLU A 15 -29.21 -5.09 -1.05
N ASN A 16 -29.83 -3.93 -0.85
CA ASN A 16 -29.93 -3.24 0.45
C ASN A 16 -28.58 -3.05 1.15
N LYS A 17 -27.57 -2.60 0.41
CA LYS A 17 -26.20 -2.37 0.92
C LYS A 17 -25.85 -0.89 0.94
N THR A 18 -24.98 -0.50 1.87
CA THR A 18 -24.42 0.86 1.96
C THR A 18 -22.93 0.84 1.70
N LEU A 19 -22.43 1.84 0.97
CA LEU A 19 -21.00 2.08 0.74
C LEU A 19 -20.61 3.43 1.37
N SER A 20 -19.62 3.40 2.27
CA SER A 20 -19.15 4.60 2.99
C SER A 20 -17.63 4.73 2.92
N GLY A 21 -17.15 5.94 2.66
CA GLY A 21 -15.73 6.30 2.75
C GLY A 21 -15.48 7.23 3.93
N PHE A 22 -14.39 7.01 4.67
CA PHE A 22 -14.07 7.82 5.85
C PHE A 22 -12.62 8.30 5.82
N ASN A 23 -12.42 9.60 6.08
CA ASN A 23 -11.11 10.21 6.24
C ASN A 23 -11.14 11.22 7.39
N LEU A 24 -10.53 10.84 8.52
CA LEU A 24 -10.52 11.67 9.74
C LEU A 24 -9.83 13.03 9.53
N ARG A 25 -8.75 13.08 8.73
CA ARG A 25 -8.01 14.31 8.44
C ARG A 25 -8.89 15.34 7.72
N HIS A 26 -9.68 14.88 6.74
CA HIS A 26 -10.61 15.75 6.02
C HIS A 26 -11.76 16.20 6.92
N LEU A 27 -12.30 15.29 7.74
CA LEU A 27 -13.36 15.64 8.68
C LEU A 27 -12.89 16.74 9.65
N LEU A 28 -11.67 16.60 10.19
CA LEU A 28 -11.10 17.57 11.12
C LEU A 28 -10.84 18.92 10.45
N HIS A 29 -10.07 18.96 9.37
CA HIS A 29 -9.52 20.23 8.86
C HIS A 29 -10.26 20.84 7.67
N ARG A 30 -11.11 20.08 6.96
CA ARG A 30 -11.78 20.58 5.74
C ARG A 30 -13.30 20.69 5.87
N GLN A 31 -13.91 19.91 6.77
CA GLN A 31 -15.37 19.82 6.91
C GLN A 31 -15.89 20.44 8.20
N GLY A 32 -15.02 21.05 9.01
CA GLY A 32 -15.41 21.70 10.27
C GLY A 32 -15.85 20.72 11.37
N GLY A 33 -15.46 19.44 11.29
CA GLY A 33 -15.91 18.37 12.20
C GLY A 33 -15.34 18.41 13.62
N HIS A 34 -14.69 19.50 14.05
CA HIS A 34 -14.00 19.62 15.33
C HIS A 34 -14.87 19.23 16.53
N SER A 35 -16.07 19.80 16.64
CA SER A 35 -16.98 19.52 17.76
C SER A 35 -17.45 18.06 17.81
N PHE A 36 -17.64 17.45 16.64
CA PHE A 36 -18.00 16.03 16.53
C PHE A 36 -16.84 15.14 16.98
N ILE A 37 -15.64 15.40 16.45
CA ILE A 37 -14.43 14.65 16.79
C ILE A 37 -14.12 14.77 18.28
N LYS A 38 -14.27 15.97 18.87
CA LYS A 38 -14.08 16.15 20.31
C LYS A 38 -14.96 15.20 21.11
N ARG A 39 -16.27 15.14 20.83
CA ARG A 39 -17.19 14.23 21.53
C ARG A 39 -16.80 12.77 21.35
N ALA A 40 -16.39 12.38 20.15
CA ALA A 40 -15.94 11.01 19.89
C ALA A 40 -14.66 10.67 20.69
N VAL A 41 -13.70 11.60 20.78
CA VAL A 41 -12.49 11.43 21.59
C VAL A 41 -12.81 11.37 23.09
N ASP A 42 -13.71 12.22 23.57
CA ASP A 42 -14.17 12.19 24.97
C ASP A 42 -14.75 10.81 25.32
N GLN A 43 -15.56 10.22 24.43
CA GLN A 43 -16.08 8.85 24.59
C GLN A 43 -14.98 7.78 24.62
N VAL A 44 -13.96 7.90 23.76
CA VAL A 44 -12.81 6.97 23.76
C VAL A 44 -12.06 7.05 25.09
N PHE A 45 -11.87 8.25 25.66
CA PHE A 45 -11.23 8.39 26.96
C PHE A 45 -12.07 7.84 28.12
N MET A 46 -13.39 7.98 28.06
CA MET A 46 -14.28 7.31 29.02
C MET A 46 -14.08 5.79 28.98
N LEU A 47 -14.11 5.19 27.79
CA LEU A 47 -13.90 3.75 27.63
C LEU A 47 -12.50 3.29 28.06
N TRP A 48 -11.48 4.14 27.90
CA TRP A 48 -10.14 3.87 28.41
C TRP A 48 -10.09 3.89 29.94
N ASN A 49 -10.74 4.87 30.58
CA ASN A 49 -10.83 4.97 32.04
C ASN A 49 -11.60 3.80 32.66
N GLU A 50 -12.62 3.30 31.95
CA GLU A 50 -13.37 2.09 32.33
C GLU A 50 -12.59 0.79 32.08
N GLY A 51 -11.43 0.86 31.43
CA GLY A 51 -10.59 -0.30 31.10
C GLY A 51 -11.06 -1.13 29.91
N VAL A 52 -12.10 -0.68 29.20
CA VAL A 52 -12.67 -1.37 28.02
C VAL A 52 -11.73 -1.27 26.82
N VAL A 53 -11.08 -0.12 26.64
CA VAL A 53 -10.13 0.12 25.54
C VAL A 53 -8.73 0.23 26.11
N LYS A 54 -7.77 -0.51 25.54
CA LYS A 54 -6.35 -0.40 25.89
C LYS A 54 -5.50 -0.21 24.62
N PRO A 55 -4.71 0.89 24.52
CA PRO A 55 -3.83 1.08 23.37
C PRO A 55 -2.73 0.02 23.39
N LYS A 56 -2.49 -0.61 22.24
CA LYS A 56 -1.38 -1.54 22.03
C LYS A 56 -0.26 -0.85 21.28
N ILE A 57 0.86 -0.63 21.97
CA ILE A 57 2.09 -0.11 21.36
C ILE A 57 2.87 -1.31 20.81
N ASP A 58 3.25 -1.24 19.54
CA ASP A 58 4.09 -2.24 18.90
C ASP A 58 5.58 -1.99 19.19
N SER A 59 6.03 -0.76 18.91
CA SER A 59 7.43 -0.37 19.07
C SER A 59 7.59 1.14 19.20
N THR A 60 8.61 1.55 19.95
CA THR A 60 9.04 2.94 20.10
C THR A 60 10.41 3.10 19.46
N TRP A 61 10.59 4.19 18.72
CA TRP A 61 11.80 4.48 17.94
C TRP A 61 12.28 5.89 18.22
N ALA A 62 13.59 6.10 18.15
CA ALA A 62 14.20 7.42 18.13
C ALA A 62 13.89 8.14 16.81
N LEU A 63 14.13 9.45 16.77
CA LEU A 63 13.89 10.27 15.58
C LEU A 63 14.79 9.85 14.41
N GLU A 64 16.02 9.44 14.71
CA GLU A 64 17.04 8.99 13.76
C GLU A 64 16.69 7.66 13.08
N ASP A 65 15.80 6.87 13.69
CA ASP A 65 15.42 5.53 13.24
C ASP A 65 14.03 5.51 12.55
N VAL A 66 13.49 6.68 12.18
CA VAL A 66 12.19 6.80 11.50
C VAL A 66 12.12 5.99 10.21
N THR A 67 13.23 5.84 9.48
CA THR A 67 13.28 5.04 8.25
C THR A 67 12.98 3.56 8.52
N GLU A 68 13.56 2.99 9.58
CA GLU A 68 13.31 1.60 9.99
C GLU A 68 11.88 1.45 10.54
N ALA A 69 11.40 2.43 11.30
CA ALA A 69 10.03 2.47 11.80
C ALA A 69 9.01 2.48 10.66
N MET A 70 9.24 3.29 9.61
CA MET A 70 8.40 3.33 8.41
C MET A 70 8.49 2.04 7.61
N GLN A 71 9.68 1.45 7.47
CA GLN A 71 9.85 0.17 6.79
C GLN A 71 9.08 -0.95 7.48
N ARG A 72 9.12 -1.02 8.82
CA ARG A 72 8.34 -2.00 9.59
C ARG A 72 6.83 -1.87 9.35
N MET A 73 6.34 -0.64 9.25
CA MET A 73 4.93 -0.35 8.91
C MET A 73 4.59 -0.80 7.49
N GLN A 74 5.46 -0.48 6.52
CA GLN A 74 5.28 -0.85 5.11
C GLN A 74 5.29 -2.37 4.91
N ASP A 75 6.16 -3.07 5.63
CA ASP A 75 6.24 -4.54 5.67
C ASP A 75 5.06 -5.20 6.41
N ARG A 76 4.17 -4.41 7.02
CA ARG A 76 3.03 -4.87 7.83
C ARG A 76 3.42 -5.79 9.00
N LYS A 77 4.63 -5.59 9.55
CA LYS A 77 5.16 -6.39 10.67
C LYS A 77 4.74 -5.88 12.05
N ASN A 78 4.10 -4.70 12.12
CA ASN A 78 3.69 -4.09 13.38
C ASN A 78 2.38 -4.66 13.91
N ILE A 79 2.33 -4.98 15.21
CA ILE A 79 1.10 -5.37 15.92
C ILE A 79 0.75 -4.27 16.92
N GLY A 80 0.07 -3.24 16.42
CA GLY A 80 -0.29 -2.05 17.19
C GLY A 80 0.36 -0.79 16.64
N LYS A 81 0.49 0.22 17.51
CA LYS A 81 0.97 1.56 17.15
C LYS A 81 2.50 1.64 17.24
N ILE A 82 3.10 2.17 16.18
CA ILE A 82 4.50 2.62 16.17
C ILE A 82 4.55 4.06 16.70
N VAL A 83 5.44 4.33 17.64
CA VAL A 83 5.62 5.63 18.30
C VAL A 83 7.04 6.13 18.04
N ILE A 84 7.16 7.44 17.77
CA ILE A 84 8.45 8.12 17.72
C ILE A 84 8.59 8.89 19.03
N ASP A 85 9.64 8.62 19.78
CA ASP A 85 9.97 9.30 21.03
C ASP A 85 11.23 10.14 20.83
N PRO A 86 11.11 11.49 20.88
CA PRO A 86 12.25 12.40 20.74
C PRO A 86 13.33 12.25 21.81
N SER A 87 13.03 11.55 22.92
CA SER A 87 13.94 11.38 24.06
C SER A 87 14.82 10.13 23.94
N LEU A 88 14.56 9.25 22.97
CA LEU A 88 15.31 8.03 22.78
C LEU A 88 16.59 8.28 21.99
N GLU A 89 17.66 7.59 22.39
CA GLU A 89 18.88 7.51 21.61
C GLU A 89 18.72 6.51 20.44
N PRO A 90 19.43 6.73 19.33
CA PRO A 90 19.38 5.86 18.16
C PRO A 90 19.80 4.44 18.52
N LYS A 91 19.10 3.45 17.95
CA LYS A 91 19.52 2.05 18.08
C LYS A 91 20.88 1.87 17.40
N PRO A 92 21.82 1.12 18.01
CA PRO A 92 23.11 0.88 17.41
C PRO A 92 22.90 0.13 16.09
N LYS A 93 23.17 0.82 14.98
CA LYS A 93 23.13 0.21 13.65
C LYS A 93 24.18 -0.89 13.60
N PRO A 94 23.86 -2.12 13.16
CA PRO A 94 24.89 -3.09 12.86
C PRO A 94 25.81 -2.47 11.81
N ALA A 95 27.10 -2.37 12.13
CA ALA A 95 28.10 -1.88 11.21
C ALA A 95 28.15 -2.80 9.99
N THR A 96 27.45 -2.43 8.92
CA THR A 96 27.70 -3.03 7.61
C THR A 96 29.17 -2.72 7.28
N PRO A 97 30.04 -3.72 7.08
CA PRO A 97 31.44 -3.48 6.83
C PRO A 97 31.59 -2.60 5.59
N ALA A 98 32.29 -1.48 5.77
CA ALA A 98 32.69 -0.60 4.70
C ALA A 98 33.42 -1.41 3.62
N LYS A 99 32.80 -1.54 2.44
CA LYS A 99 33.44 -2.11 1.26
C LYS A 99 34.54 -1.13 0.82
N GLY A 100 35.75 -1.37 1.27
CA GLY A 100 36.94 -0.57 0.97
C GLY A 100 37.39 -0.70 -0.49
N LYS A 101 37.57 0.48 -1.11
CA LYS A 101 38.64 0.93 -2.05
C LYS A 101 39.25 -0.04 -3.08
N GLY A 102 39.25 0.38 -4.35
CA GLY A 102 40.22 -0.10 -5.37
C GLY A 102 40.09 0.50 -6.79
N LYS A 103 40.71 1.69 -6.99
CA LYS A 103 41.35 2.27 -8.21
C LYS A 103 40.94 1.90 -9.66
N GLU A 104 40.55 2.95 -10.39
CA GLU A 104 41.03 3.46 -11.70
C GLU A 104 41.45 2.54 -12.89
N LYS A 105 40.76 2.80 -14.01
CA LYS A 105 41.19 3.01 -15.43
C LYS A 105 42.00 1.95 -16.20
N LYS A 106 41.43 1.64 -17.39
CA LYS A 106 41.98 1.35 -18.75
C LYS A 106 41.35 0.07 -19.29
N SER A 107 41.03 -0.13 -20.58
CA SER A 107 40.98 0.67 -21.81
C SER A 107 40.36 -0.24 -22.87
N ALA A 108 39.82 0.36 -23.93
CA ALA A 108 39.11 -0.26 -25.04
C ALA A 108 39.86 -1.33 -25.86
N SER A 109 39.10 -2.30 -26.38
CA SER A 109 39.20 -2.99 -27.70
C SER A 109 38.32 -4.27 -27.63
N GLN A 110 37.63 -4.79 -28.64
CA GLN A 110 37.35 -4.48 -30.04
C GLN A 110 36.20 -5.43 -30.48
N GLU A 111 35.41 -5.01 -31.47
CA GLU A 111 34.45 -5.83 -32.23
C GLU A 111 35.12 -7.03 -32.92
N GLU A 112 34.45 -8.18 -33.02
CA GLU A 112 33.84 -8.67 -34.29
C GLU A 112 33.25 -10.10 -34.19
N LYS A 113 31.96 -10.18 -34.56
CA LYS A 113 31.25 -11.18 -35.39
C LYS A 113 31.70 -12.65 -35.40
N LYS A 114 30.74 -13.55 -35.10
CA LYS A 114 30.10 -14.46 -36.09
C LYS A 114 29.02 -15.34 -35.44
N ALA A 115 27.80 -15.26 -35.98
CA ALA A 115 26.84 -16.37 -35.98
C ALA A 115 27.25 -17.38 -37.09
N PRO A 116 26.81 -18.65 -37.11
CA PRO A 116 25.41 -18.96 -37.43
C PRO A 116 24.81 -20.27 -36.83
N SER A 117 23.51 -20.47 -37.12
CA SER A 117 22.75 -21.73 -37.30
C SER A 117 22.45 -22.57 -36.03
N THR A 118 21.26 -23.13 -35.78
CA THR A 118 19.96 -23.28 -36.48
C THR A 118 19.00 -23.95 -35.47
N GLU A 119 17.70 -23.60 -35.51
CA GLU A 119 16.47 -24.44 -35.37
C GLU A 119 16.39 -25.49 -34.22
N THR A 120 15.35 -25.62 -33.39
CA THR A 120 13.90 -25.73 -33.64
C THR A 120 13.08 -25.54 -32.34
N GLU A 121 11.83 -25.06 -32.50
CA GLU A 121 10.54 -25.44 -31.86
C GLU A 121 10.55 -25.93 -30.39
N ASP A 122 9.75 -25.38 -29.46
CA ASP A 122 8.30 -25.65 -29.40
C ASP A 122 7.57 -24.60 -28.52
N ASN A 123 6.38 -24.22 -28.95
CA ASN A 123 5.60 -23.08 -28.48
C ASN A 123 4.29 -23.63 -27.87
N ASN A 124 4.15 -23.64 -26.55
CA ASN A 124 2.90 -24.07 -25.91
C ASN A 124 2.11 -22.85 -25.40
N GLU A 125 1.14 -22.45 -26.21
CA GLU A 125 0.10 -21.48 -25.88
C GLU A 125 -0.76 -21.95 -24.69
N LYS A 126 -1.03 -21.04 -23.74
CA LYS A 126 -2.35 -20.99 -23.09
C LYS A 126 -2.82 -19.54 -23.04
N LYS A 127 -3.71 -19.24 -23.98
CA LYS A 127 -4.49 -18.01 -24.13
C LYS A 127 -5.56 -17.89 -23.02
N GLU A 128 -5.77 -16.63 -22.63
CA GLU A 128 -6.94 -16.12 -21.92
C GLU A 128 -8.24 -16.39 -22.71
N PRO A 129 -9.41 -16.53 -22.05
CA PRO A 129 -10.68 -16.41 -22.74
C PRO A 129 -11.22 -14.96 -22.65
N GLU A 130 -11.34 -14.32 -23.81
CA GLU A 130 -12.19 -13.14 -24.02
C GLU A 130 -13.67 -13.52 -24.12
N LEU A 131 -14.46 -12.79 -23.32
CA LEU A 131 -15.82 -12.25 -23.52
C LEU A 131 -16.65 -12.70 -24.74
N THR A 132 -17.85 -13.24 -24.48
CA THR A 132 -18.98 -13.18 -25.42
C THR A 132 -20.33 -13.00 -24.70
N ASN A 133 -21.31 -12.57 -25.50
CA ASN A 133 -22.74 -12.32 -25.29
C ASN A 133 -23.11 -10.86 -24.95
N GLY A 134 -23.91 -10.17 -25.76
CA GLY A 134 -24.60 -10.54 -27.00
C GLY A 134 -25.51 -9.37 -27.37
N THR A 135 -25.37 -8.87 -28.59
CA THR A 135 -26.20 -7.78 -29.14
C THR A 135 -27.43 -8.40 -29.80
N SER A 136 -28.62 -8.12 -29.28
CA SER A 136 -29.87 -8.27 -30.03
C SER A 136 -30.29 -6.88 -30.52
N GLU A 137 -30.19 -6.66 -31.83
CA GLU A 137 -30.82 -5.55 -32.54
C GLU A 137 -32.33 -5.83 -32.63
N ASP A 138 -33.15 -4.99 -31.97
CA ASP A 138 -34.57 -4.86 -32.31
C ASP A 138 -34.67 -4.05 -33.61
N LYS A 139 -35.06 -4.72 -34.70
CA LYS A 139 -35.61 -4.07 -35.89
C LYS A 139 -37.14 -4.09 -35.80
N SER A 140 -37.68 -2.89 -35.90
CA SER A 140 -39.08 -2.53 -36.10
C SER A 140 -39.78 -3.35 -37.19
N ASP A 141 -40.94 -3.92 -36.87
CA ASP A 141 -41.92 -4.40 -37.85
C ASP A 141 -42.95 -3.30 -38.20
N SER A 142 -43.10 -3.05 -39.50
CA SER A 142 -44.37 -2.75 -40.18
C SER A 142 -44.74 -3.94 -41.03
#